data_AF-A0A915D0R0-F1
#
_entry.id   AF-A0A915D0R0-F1
#
_cell.length_a   1.000
_cell.length_b   1.000
_cell.length_c   1.000
_cell.angle_alpha   90.00
_cell.angle_beta   90.00
_cell.angle_gamma   90.00
#
_symmetry.space_group_name_H-M   'P 1'
#
loop_
_entity.id
_entity.type
_entity.pdbx_description
1 polymer ?
#
loop_
_entity_poly.entity_id
_entity_poly.type
_entity_poly.pdbx_seq_one_letter_code
_entity_poly.pdbx_strand_id
1 'polypeptide(L)'
;MWANDYSNKQMMKETGLSKNSVCDWLTTTREVCQNYCHNQDMLGGPGRYIEMDEFSICKRKYNRGRQRIGASQWVFGGVERGHGGLSFAFRVADRKKKTLLRLIKRELQIDVEMVDGIFKLK
;
A
#
# COMPACT_ATOMS: atom_id res chain seq x y z
N MET A 1 -15.43 12.06 -3.00
CA MET A 1 -15.24 12.45 -1.58
C MET A 1 -14.01 11.78 -0.99
N TRP A 2 -13.96 10.44 -0.85
CA TRP A 2 -12.76 9.76 -0.31
C TRP A 2 -11.50 9.98 -1.16
N ALA A 3 -11.60 9.84 -2.49
CA ALA A 3 -10.49 10.09 -3.41
C ALA A 3 -10.01 11.55 -3.48
N ASN A 4 -10.76 12.49 -2.89
CA ASN A 4 -10.42 13.91 -2.85
C ASN A 4 -9.98 14.36 -1.44
N ASP A 5 -9.58 13.42 -0.58
CA ASP A 5 -9.11 13.66 0.79
C ASP A 5 -10.11 14.38 1.71
N TYR A 6 -11.42 14.14 1.51
CA TYR A 6 -12.43 14.70 2.41
C TYR A 6 -12.33 14.07 3.79
N SER A 7 -12.28 14.90 4.83
CA SER A 7 -12.42 14.44 6.22
C SER A 7 -13.83 13.92 6.49
N ASN A 8 -13.98 13.05 7.48
CA ASN A 8 -15.31 12.54 7.89
C ASN A 8 -16.30 13.68 8.19
N LYS A 9 -15.83 14.79 8.79
CA LYS A 9 -16.67 15.96 9.07
C LYS A 9 -17.20 16.62 7.79
N GLN A 10 -16.35 16.78 6.78
CA GLN A 10 -16.75 17.32 5.49
C GLN A 10 -17.77 16.40 4.83
N MET A 11 -17.51 15.09 4.79
CA MET A 11 -18.44 14.15 4.17
C MET A 11 -19.80 14.10 4.88
N MET A 12 -19.82 14.13 6.21
CA MET A 12 -21.07 14.23 6.98
C MET A 12 -21.83 15.52 6.65
N LYS A 13 -21.13 16.66 6.51
CA LYS A 13 -21.74 17.94 6.16
C LYS A 13 -22.35 17.92 4.74
N GLU A 14 -21.61 17.40 3.76
CA GLU A 14 -22.05 17.38 2.35
C GLU A 14 -23.17 16.36 2.10
N THR A 15 -23.16 15.23 2.80
CA THR A 15 -24.13 14.13 2.57
C THR A 15 -25.31 14.14 3.53
N GLY A 16 -25.21 14.85 4.66
CA GLY A 16 -26.19 14.78 5.75
C GLY A 16 -26.21 13.44 6.49
N LEU A 17 -25.28 12.52 6.20
CA LEU A 17 -25.25 11.19 6.79
C LEU A 17 -24.66 11.17 8.20
N SER A 18 -25.06 10.15 8.97
CA SER A 18 -24.50 9.88 10.28
C SER A 18 -23.01 9.53 10.19
N LYS A 19 -22.29 9.74 11.29
CA LYS A 19 -20.87 9.34 11.41
C LYS A 19 -20.68 7.85 11.12
N ASN A 20 -21.59 7.00 11.58
CA ASN A 20 -21.50 5.55 11.40
C ASN A 20 -21.61 5.20 9.92
N SER A 21 -22.64 5.71 9.23
CA SER A 21 -22.84 5.50 7.79
C SER A 21 -21.63 5.97 6.96
N VAL A 22 -21.04 7.11 7.33
CA VAL A 22 -19.81 7.61 6.71
C VAL A 22 -18.62 6.66 6.94
N CYS A 23 -18.44 6.17 8.17
CA CYS A 23 -17.38 5.21 8.49
C CYS A 23 -17.58 3.89 7.74
N ASP A 24 -18.80 3.39 7.67
CA ASP A 24 -19.15 2.15 6.99
C ASP A 24 -18.85 2.29 5.49
N TRP A 25 -19.29 3.38 4.87
CA TRP A 25 -18.99 3.69 3.47
C TRP A 25 -17.48 3.71 3.18
N LEU A 26 -16.70 4.39 4.03
CA LEU A 26 -15.25 4.41 3.87
C LEU A 26 -14.62 3.03 4.06
N THR A 27 -15.20 2.19 4.90
CA THR A 27 -14.73 0.81 5.12
C THR A 27 -15.00 -0.03 3.89
N THR A 28 -16.23 -0.02 3.38
CA THR A 28 -16.61 -0.69 2.12
C THR A 28 -15.73 -0.23 0.96
N THR A 29 -15.47 1.07 0.84
CA THR A 29 -14.61 1.59 -0.24
C THR A 29 -13.18 1.02 -0.14
N ARG A 30 -12.62 0.91 1.06
CA ARG A 30 -11.29 0.32 1.27
C ARG A 30 -11.28 -1.18 0.97
N GLU A 31 -12.33 -1.90 1.32
CA GLU A 31 -12.46 -3.33 1.01
C GLU A 31 -12.51 -3.57 -0.50
N VAL A 32 -13.24 -2.73 -1.25
CA VAL A 32 -13.25 -2.80 -2.72
C VAL A 32 -11.85 -2.56 -3.29
N CYS A 33 -11.12 -1.55 -2.81
CA CYS A 33 -9.74 -1.32 -3.24
C CYS A 33 -8.81 -2.48 -2.88
N GLN A 34 -8.94 -3.05 -1.69
CA GLN A 34 -8.14 -4.20 -1.26
C GLN A 34 -8.41 -5.42 -2.14
N ASN A 35 -9.68 -5.70 -2.45
CA ASN A 35 -10.06 -6.79 -3.34
C ASN A 35 -9.54 -6.55 -4.75
N TYR A 36 -9.59 -5.32 -5.24
CA TYR A 36 -9.01 -4.96 -6.54
C TYR A 36 -7.51 -5.23 -6.56
N CYS A 37 -6.74 -4.77 -5.56
CA CYS A 37 -5.31 -5.03 -5.46
C CYS A 37 -4.95 -6.53 -5.35
N HIS A 38 -5.82 -7.35 -4.74
CA HIS A 38 -5.56 -8.78 -4.57
C HIS A 38 -5.88 -9.60 -5.83
N ASN A 39 -6.87 -9.16 -6.61
CA ASN A 39 -7.37 -9.88 -7.79
C ASN A 39 -6.84 -9.30 -9.11
N GLN A 40 -5.72 -8.56 -9.08
CA GLN A 40 -5.11 -8.06 -10.31
C GLN A 40 -4.42 -9.18 -11.09
N ASP A 41 -4.31 -8.99 -12.41
CA ASP A 41 -3.42 -9.77 -13.26
C ASP A 41 -1.97 -9.70 -12.76
N MET A 42 -1.16 -10.65 -13.21
CA MET A 42 0.26 -10.71 -12.85
C MET A 42 0.95 -9.37 -13.16
N LEU A 43 1.50 -8.77 -12.12
CA LEU A 43 2.29 -7.54 -12.19
C LEU A 43 3.61 -7.78 -12.91
N GLY A 44 3.98 -6.85 -13.79
CA GLY A 44 5.25 -6.92 -14.51
C GLY A 44 5.22 -7.83 -15.74
N GLY A 45 6.40 -8.11 -16.28
CA GLY A 45 6.60 -8.81 -17.56
C GLY A 45 7.63 -8.10 -18.44
N PRO A 46 8.02 -8.68 -19.60
CA PRO A 46 9.02 -8.09 -20.48
C PRO A 46 8.65 -6.66 -20.89
N GLY A 47 9.58 -5.72 -20.70
CA GLY A 47 9.41 -4.31 -21.04
C GLY A 47 8.57 -3.49 -20.05
N ARG A 48 8.12 -4.07 -18.93
CA ARG A 48 7.36 -3.39 -17.88
C ARG A 48 8.27 -3.05 -16.71
N TYR A 49 8.05 -1.88 -16.11
CA TYR A 49 8.84 -1.38 -14.98
C TYR A 49 7.93 -1.15 -13.79
N ILE A 50 8.34 -1.68 -12.63
CA ILE A 50 7.63 -1.53 -11.36
C ILE A 50 8.49 -0.66 -10.44
N GLU A 51 7.93 0.45 -9.98
CA GLU A 51 8.49 1.19 -8.87
C GLU A 51 8.06 0.53 -7.57
N MET A 52 9.01 0.18 -6.71
CA MET A 52 8.77 -0.45 -5.43
C MET A 52 9.25 0.45 -4.30
N ASP A 53 8.47 0.55 -3.23
CA ASP A 53 8.80 1.38 -2.07
C ASP A 53 8.37 0.71 -0.75
N GLU A 54 8.99 1.16 0.34
CA GLU A 54 8.78 0.69 1.70
C GLU A 54 8.35 1.86 2.58
N PHE A 55 7.18 1.76 3.19
CA PHE A 55 6.71 2.78 4.13
C PHE A 55 6.28 2.18 5.47
N SER A 56 6.44 2.97 6.53
CA SER A 56 6.03 2.59 7.88
C SER A 56 4.80 3.36 8.28
N ILE A 57 3.69 2.65 8.44
CA ILE A 57 2.45 3.22 8.98
C ILE A 57 2.61 3.30 10.49
N CYS A 58 2.36 4.49 11.03
CA CYS A 58 2.51 4.88 12.45
C CYS A 58 3.94 5.01 13.00
N LYS A 59 4.94 5.34 12.15
CA LYS A 59 6.21 5.88 12.67
C LYS A 59 5.96 7.27 13.28
N ARG A 60 6.43 7.51 14.51
CA ARG A 60 6.33 8.82 15.15
C ARG A 60 7.10 9.86 14.32
N LYS A 61 6.45 10.97 13.95
CA LYS A 61 7.15 12.13 13.40
C LYS A 61 8.09 12.66 14.49
N TYR A 62 9.40 12.62 14.22
CA TYR A 62 10.47 13.01 15.17
C TYR A 62 10.50 12.26 16.52
N ASN A 63 9.97 11.03 16.60
CA ASN A 63 9.91 10.25 17.86
C ASN A 63 9.19 10.96 19.03
N ARG A 64 8.34 11.98 18.80
CA ARG A 64 7.58 12.67 19.86
C ARG A 64 6.16 12.07 20.04
N GLY A 65 5.54 12.23 21.22
CA GLY A 65 4.17 11.78 21.54
C GLY A 65 4.01 10.47 22.35
N ARG A 66 2.80 9.90 22.43
CA ARG A 66 2.55 8.60 23.09
C ARG A 66 2.77 7.47 22.09
N GLN A 67 3.62 6.49 22.42
CA GLN A 67 3.74 5.28 21.61
C GLN A 67 2.51 4.39 21.87
N ARG A 68 1.72 4.12 20.82
CA ARG A 68 0.79 3.00 20.90
C ARG A 68 1.64 1.72 20.81
N ILE A 69 1.52 0.85 21.80
CA ILE A 69 2.21 -0.45 21.81
C ILE A 69 1.73 -1.23 20.57
N GLY A 70 2.66 -1.72 19.74
CA GLY A 70 2.36 -2.40 18.47
C GLY A 70 2.21 -1.50 17.22
N ALA A 71 2.54 -0.20 17.28
CA ALA A 71 2.18 0.76 16.25
C ALA A 71 2.91 0.64 14.90
N SER A 72 4.18 0.21 14.84
CA SER A 72 4.93 0.27 13.59
C SER A 72 4.66 -0.92 12.69
N GLN A 73 3.75 -0.74 11.73
CA GLN A 73 3.52 -1.68 10.64
C GLN A 73 4.34 -1.24 9.42
N TRP A 74 5.20 -2.12 8.92
CA TRP A 74 5.82 -1.90 7.61
C TRP A 74 4.89 -2.38 6.51
N VAL A 75 4.82 -1.59 5.45
CA VAL A 75 4.14 -1.94 4.22
C VAL A 75 5.15 -1.82 3.10
N PHE A 76 5.21 -2.87 2.28
CA PHE A 76 5.98 -2.92 1.06
C PHE A 76 5.00 -2.89 -0.11
N GLY A 77 5.15 -1.93 -1.01
CA GLY A 77 4.25 -1.80 -2.14
C GLY A 77 4.99 -1.48 -3.41
N GLY A 78 4.27 -1.53 -4.52
CA GLY A 78 4.79 -1.11 -5.81
C GLY A 78 3.71 -0.83 -6.81
N VAL A 79 4.06 -0.05 -7.83
CA VAL A 79 3.17 0.35 -8.92
C VAL A 79 3.89 0.20 -10.25
N GLU A 80 3.20 -0.39 -11.22
CA GLU A 80 3.67 -0.50 -12.59
C GLU A 80 3.56 0.85 -13.31
N ARG A 81 4.65 1.29 -13.95
CA ARG A 81 4.67 2.50 -14.77
C ARG A 81 4.34 2.16 -16.23
N GLY A 82 3.51 2.98 -16.86
CA GLY A 82 3.22 2.93 -18.30
C GLY A 82 2.03 2.04 -18.72
N HIS A 83 1.70 0.99 -17.97
CA HIS A 83 0.69 0.02 -18.38
C HIS A 83 -0.44 -0.11 -17.35
N GLY A 84 -1.33 0.88 -17.28
CA GLY A 84 -2.59 0.79 -16.53
C GLY A 84 -2.47 0.93 -15.00
N GLY A 85 -1.27 1.09 -14.45
CA GLY A 85 -1.06 1.43 -13.04
C GLY A 85 -1.39 0.30 -12.06
N LEU A 86 -1.21 -0.95 -12.48
CA LEU A 86 -1.32 -2.11 -11.60
C LEU A 86 -0.44 -1.90 -10.36
N SER A 87 -0.92 -2.29 -9.18
CA SER A 87 -0.22 -2.02 -7.93
C SER A 87 -0.47 -3.09 -6.88
N PHE A 88 0.49 -3.25 -5.98
CA PHE A 88 0.39 -4.15 -4.83
C PHE A 88 0.80 -3.44 -3.55
N ALA A 89 0.30 -3.95 -2.42
CA ALA A 89 0.73 -3.53 -1.09
C ALA A 89 0.64 -4.72 -0.12
N PHE A 90 1.77 -5.09 0.47
CA PHE A 90 1.89 -6.18 1.43
C PHE A 90 2.30 -5.64 2.79
N ARG A 91 1.62 -6.12 3.84
CA ARG A 91 2.12 -5.93 5.21
C ARG A 91 3.34 -6.82 5.41
N VAL A 92 4.42 -6.25 5.91
CA VAL A 92 5.67 -6.96 6.19
C VAL A 92 6.10 -6.77 7.63
N ALA A 93 6.74 -7.79 8.20
CA ALA A 93 7.24 -7.72 9.57
C ALA A 93 8.46 -6.78 9.67
N ASP A 94 9.33 -6.81 8.66
CA ASP A 94 10.49 -5.95 8.55
C ASP A 94 10.84 -5.65 7.08
N ARG A 95 11.68 -4.63 6.89
CA ARG A 95 12.20 -4.20 5.58
C ARG A 95 13.50 -4.91 5.17
N LYS A 96 13.82 -6.05 5.77
CA LYS A 96 15.11 -6.70 5.44
C LYS A 96 15.04 -7.21 4.01
N LYS A 97 16.14 -7.04 3.26
CA LYS A 97 16.31 -7.53 1.88
C LYS A 97 15.81 -8.97 1.69
N LYS A 98 16.14 -9.88 2.61
CA LYS A 98 15.69 -11.28 2.57
C LYS A 98 14.16 -11.42 2.62
N THR A 99 13.49 -10.65 3.48
CA THR A 99 12.03 -10.66 3.62
C THR A 99 11.36 -10.18 2.33
N LEU A 100 11.86 -9.08 1.78
CA LEU A 100 11.28 -8.43 0.60
C LEU A 100 11.51 -9.22 -0.69
N LEU A 101 12.75 -9.70 -0.93
CA LEU A 101 13.05 -10.55 -2.09
C LEU A 101 12.20 -11.82 -2.10
N ARG A 102 11.99 -12.43 -0.93
CA ARG A 102 11.12 -13.60 -0.80
C ARG A 102 9.67 -13.29 -1.17
N LEU A 103 9.16 -12.13 -0.77
CA LEU A 103 7.79 -11.70 -1.12
C LEU A 103 7.65 -11.41 -2.61
N ILE A 104 8.61 -10.68 -3.19
CA ILE A 104 8.59 -10.38 -4.64
C ILE A 104 8.58 -11.66 -5.45
N LYS A 105 9.46 -12.62 -5.12
CA LYS A 105 9.51 -13.90 -5.83
C LYS A 105 8.23 -14.74 -5.66
N ARG A 106 7.61 -14.72 -4.48
CA ARG A 106 6.41 -15.51 -4.20
C ARG A 106 5.14 -14.91 -4.81
N GLU A 107 4.95 -13.61 -4.64
CA GLU A 107 3.69 -12.93 -4.98
C GLU A 107 3.69 -12.38 -6.40
N LEU A 108 4.84 -11.88 -6.88
CA LEU A 108 4.94 -11.25 -8.19
C LEU A 108 5.54 -12.21 -9.23
N GLN A 109 6.20 -13.29 -8.78
CA GLN A 109 6.92 -14.24 -9.65
C GLN A 109 7.97 -13.57 -10.54
N ILE A 110 8.54 -12.47 -10.04
CA ILE A 110 9.58 -11.70 -10.70
C ILE A 110 10.92 -12.00 -10.03
N ASP A 111 11.95 -12.24 -10.83
CA ASP A 111 13.33 -12.22 -10.33
C ASP A 111 13.89 -10.79 -10.38
N VAL A 112 14.14 -10.24 -9.20
CA VAL A 112 14.75 -8.93 -9.01
C VAL A 112 16.07 -9.06 -8.26
N GLU A 113 16.98 -8.15 -8.52
CA GLU A 113 18.13 -7.88 -7.68
C GLU A 113 17.97 -6.53 -6.99
N MET A 114 18.54 -6.41 -5.79
CA MET A 114 18.56 -5.15 -5.08
C MET A 114 19.98 -4.59 -5.14
N VAL A 115 20.14 -3.46 -5.84
CA VAL A 115 21.39 -2.72 -6.06
C VAL A 115 21.23 -1.33 -5.43
N ASP A 116 22.10 -0.96 -4.50
CA ASP A 116 22.07 0.34 -3.78
C ASP A 116 20.72 0.67 -3.11
N GLY A 117 20.00 -0.34 -2.65
CA GLY A 117 18.68 -0.19 -2.03
C GLY A 117 17.53 -0.02 -3.03
N ILE A 118 17.81 -0.12 -4.33
CA ILE A 118 16.82 -0.07 -5.41
C ILE A 118 16.60 -1.48 -5.94
N PHE A 119 15.34 -1.89 -6.09
CA PHE A 119 14.98 -3.13 -6.78
C PHE A 119 15.09 -2.93 -8.30
N LYS A 120 15.95 -3.73 -8.94
CA LYS A 120 16.11 -3.82 -10.39
C LYS A 120 15.62 -5.18 -10.86
N LEU A 121 14.84 -5.19 -11.94
CA LEU A 121 14.48 -6.42 -12.64
C LEU A 121 15.75 -7.07 -13.22
N LYS A 122 15.85 -8.39 -13.12
CA LYS A 122 16.89 -9.15 -13.81
C LYS A 122 16.56 -9.37 -15.28
#